data_AF-A0A2B9DG60-F1
#
_entry.id   AF-A0A2B9DG60-F1
#
_cell.length_a   1.000
_cell.length_b   1.000
_cell.length_c   1.000
_cell.angle_alpha   90.00
_cell.angle_beta   90.00
_cell.angle_gamma   90.00
#
_symmetry.space_group_name_H-M   'P 1'
#
loop_
_entity.id
_entity.type
_entity.pdbx_description
1 polymer ?
#
loop_
_entity_poly.entity_id
_entity_poly.type
_entity_poly.pdbx_seq_one_letter_code
_entity_poly.pdbx_strand_id
1 'polypeptide(L)'
;MVQTGRHHPLFEGAMQSAATIDNPEQVKSSVSFCSMVHVPQGFVYVPKGTRKFAYSLSGISIVKETSQKTITMDNCGPVDVTLNLLKVVGSIPYLVNAQVQGECGETYGTNQGRDNQIELSHTGHIPVNTVLKFSVASLPDYQIEEKNIVISAFDVTPVQEQDNQFLRFTGTLTFQNIP
;
A
#
# COMPACT_ATOMS: atom_id res chain seq x y z
N MET A 1 50.97 -1.96 -54.39
CA MET A 1 51.09 -3.08 -53.43
C MET A 1 51.40 -2.49 -52.06
N VAL A 2 50.50 -2.74 -51.10
CA VAL A 2 50.66 -2.72 -49.63
C VAL A 2 51.17 -1.43 -48.94
N GLN A 3 50.24 -0.74 -48.25
CA GLN A 3 50.50 -0.14 -46.94
C GLN A 3 49.45 -0.68 -45.96
N THR A 4 49.94 -1.30 -44.89
CA THR A 4 49.21 -1.72 -43.69
C THR A 4 49.36 -0.64 -42.63
N GLY A 5 48.25 -0.24 -42.00
CA GLY A 5 48.25 0.64 -40.82
C GLY A 5 46.90 0.55 -40.10
N ARG A 6 46.87 -0.15 -38.97
CA ARG A 6 45.74 -0.24 -38.02
C ARG A 6 45.59 1.09 -37.27
N HIS A 7 44.36 1.57 -37.04
CA HIS A 7 43.90 2.27 -35.82
C HIS A 7 42.36 2.32 -35.83
N HIS A 8 41.72 1.45 -35.05
CA HIS A 8 40.93 1.76 -33.83
C HIS A 8 39.57 2.44 -34.09
N PRO A 9 38.43 1.75 -33.86
CA PRO A 9 37.13 2.41 -33.82
C PRO A 9 36.95 3.19 -32.51
N LEU A 10 36.38 4.39 -32.66
CA LEU A 10 35.98 5.34 -31.65
C LEU A 10 35.02 4.67 -30.64
N PHE A 11 35.48 4.44 -29.41
CA PHE A 11 34.61 4.08 -28.29
C PHE A 11 33.96 5.38 -27.79
N GLU A 12 32.77 5.66 -28.29
CA GLU A 12 31.93 6.76 -27.80
C GLU A 12 31.39 6.35 -26.42
N GLY A 13 31.98 6.96 -25.39
CA GLY A 13 31.74 6.63 -23.99
C GLY A 13 30.30 6.91 -23.58
N ALA A 14 29.52 5.84 -23.40
CA ALA A 14 28.34 5.88 -22.55
C ALA A 14 28.78 6.00 -21.09
N MET A 15 28.91 7.23 -20.58
CA MET A 15 29.05 7.48 -19.15
C MET A 15 27.69 7.25 -18.47
N GLN A 16 27.40 5.99 -18.18
CA GLN A 16 26.43 5.65 -17.14
C GLN A 16 27.17 5.73 -15.79
N SER A 17 27.11 6.89 -15.14
CA SER A 17 27.54 7.01 -13.74
C SER A 17 26.54 6.29 -12.85
N ALA A 18 26.92 5.11 -12.37
CA ALA A 18 26.15 4.31 -11.43
C ALA A 18 26.42 4.78 -9.99
N ALA A 19 25.81 5.89 -9.58
CA ALA A 19 25.77 6.24 -8.17
C ALA A 19 24.95 5.17 -7.42
N THR A 20 25.56 4.48 -6.45
CA THR A 20 24.86 3.53 -5.58
C THR A 20 24.47 4.24 -4.29
N ILE A 21 23.17 4.29 -4.00
CA ILE A 21 22.66 4.79 -2.73
C ILE A 21 22.83 3.64 -1.74
N ASP A 22 23.77 3.78 -0.80
CA ASP A 22 23.94 2.87 0.33
C ASP A 22 22.65 2.91 1.16
N ASN A 23 21.82 1.89 0.95
CA ASN A 23 20.44 1.76 1.41
C ASN A 23 19.41 2.62 0.64
N PRO A 24 18.87 2.14 -0.50
CA PRO A 24 17.59 2.65 -0.93
C PRO A 24 16.60 2.20 0.14
N GLU A 25 16.21 3.11 1.03
CA GLU A 25 14.80 3.10 1.46
C GLU A 25 14.01 3.16 0.17
N GLN A 26 13.69 1.99 -0.38
CA GLN A 26 12.74 1.85 -1.47
C GLN A 26 11.55 2.64 -0.99
N VAL A 27 11.15 3.64 -1.78
CA VAL A 27 9.95 4.43 -1.55
C VAL A 27 8.83 3.42 -1.30
N LYS A 28 8.52 3.17 -0.03
CA LYS A 28 7.55 2.16 0.35
C LYS A 28 6.21 2.82 0.25
N SER A 29 5.71 2.95 -0.97
CA SER A 29 4.42 3.56 -1.28
C SER A 29 3.24 2.69 -0.85
N SER A 30 3.43 1.74 0.06
CA SER A 30 2.39 0.83 0.53
C SER A 30 2.28 0.79 2.05
N VAL A 31 1.04 0.71 2.51
CA VAL A 31 0.67 0.60 3.93
C VAL A 31 -0.27 -0.59 4.08
N SER A 32 0.07 -1.50 4.98
CA SER A 32 -0.77 -2.65 5.31
C SER A 32 -1.68 -2.33 6.49
N PHE A 33 -2.87 -2.90 6.49
CA PHE A 33 -3.80 -2.84 7.61
C PHE A 33 -4.21 -4.24 8.06
N CYS A 34 -4.54 -4.36 9.34
CA CYS A 34 -5.04 -5.57 9.97
C CYS A 34 -6.06 -5.17 11.04
N SER A 35 -7.24 -5.76 10.98
CA SER A 35 -8.27 -5.59 12.03
C SER A 35 -8.97 -6.90 12.31
N MET A 36 -9.50 -7.02 13.51
CA MET A 36 -10.25 -8.19 13.95
C MET A 36 -11.62 -7.75 14.46
N VAL A 37 -12.65 -8.50 14.09
CA VAL A 37 -14.00 -8.34 14.61
C VAL A 37 -14.47 -9.64 15.20
N HIS A 38 -15.15 -9.56 16.35
CA HIS A 38 -15.71 -10.72 17.01
C HIS A 38 -16.90 -11.26 16.20
N VAL A 39 -16.90 -12.57 15.94
CA VAL A 39 -18.04 -13.28 15.34
C VAL A 39 -19.03 -13.59 16.46
N PRO A 40 -20.28 -13.12 16.38
CA PRO A 40 -21.28 -13.43 17.40
C PRO A 40 -21.46 -14.94 17.57
N GLN A 41 -21.73 -15.37 18.81
CA GLN A 41 -21.98 -16.79 19.10
C GLN A 41 -23.16 -17.30 18.25
N GLY A 42 -23.03 -18.53 17.74
CA GLY A 42 -24.03 -19.15 16.87
C GLY A 42 -23.95 -18.68 15.42
N PHE A 43 -22.89 -17.99 15.01
CA PHE A 43 -22.60 -17.63 13.62
C PHE A 43 -21.28 -18.22 13.15
N VAL A 44 -21.20 -18.55 11.86
CA VAL A 44 -19.99 -19.03 11.18
C VAL A 44 -19.66 -18.19 9.96
N TYR A 45 -18.37 -18.06 9.64
CA TYR A 45 -17.91 -17.32 8.46
C TYR A 45 -18.37 -17.97 7.14
N VAL A 46 -18.72 -17.14 6.15
CA VAL A 46 -19.03 -17.57 4.78
C VAL A 46 -17.91 -17.14 3.81
N PRO A 47 -16.94 -18.01 3.45
CA PRO A 47 -15.75 -17.64 2.65
C PRO A 47 -16.03 -17.07 1.27
N LYS A 48 -17.16 -17.43 0.66
CA LYS A 48 -17.59 -16.95 -0.66
C LYS A 48 -18.66 -15.86 -0.57
N GLY A 49 -18.88 -15.32 0.62
CA GLY A 49 -19.80 -14.22 0.83
C GLY A 49 -19.31 -12.92 0.20
N THR A 50 -20.22 -11.94 0.12
CA THR A 50 -19.88 -10.59 -0.33
C THR A 50 -18.88 -9.96 0.63
N ARG A 51 -17.83 -9.36 0.08
CA ARG A 51 -16.80 -8.62 0.81
C ARG A 51 -16.67 -7.24 0.18
N LYS A 52 -16.74 -6.20 1.01
CA LYS A 52 -16.66 -4.79 0.60
C LYS A 52 -15.58 -4.11 1.43
N PHE A 53 -14.86 -3.21 0.78
CA PHE A 53 -13.90 -2.31 1.39
C PHE A 53 -14.25 -0.90 0.92
N ALA A 54 -14.58 -0.02 1.86
CA ALA A 54 -14.83 1.40 1.61
C ALA A 54 -13.81 2.22 2.41
N TYR A 55 -13.35 3.33 1.86
CA TYR A 55 -12.37 4.20 2.50
C TYR A 55 -12.60 5.66 2.11
N SER A 56 -12.01 6.58 2.87
CA SER A 56 -12.01 8.01 2.54
C SER A 56 -10.62 8.60 2.64
N LEU A 57 -10.27 9.46 1.70
CA LEU A 57 -8.99 10.18 1.68
C LEU A 57 -9.06 11.53 2.42
N SER A 58 -10.18 11.84 3.06
CA SER A 58 -10.38 13.11 3.79
C SER A 58 -9.43 13.31 4.97
N GLY A 59 -8.89 12.23 5.54
CA GLY A 59 -7.98 12.27 6.69
C GLY A 59 -6.49 12.27 6.35
N ILE A 60 -6.11 12.40 5.07
CA ILE A 60 -4.70 12.46 4.65
C ILE A 60 -4.35 13.80 4.01
N SER A 61 -3.06 14.13 4.03
CA SER A 61 -2.50 15.35 3.43
C SER A 61 -1.17 15.07 2.76
N ILE A 62 -0.91 15.82 1.68
CA ILE A 62 0.39 15.86 1.03
C ILE A 62 1.25 16.91 1.72
N VAL A 63 2.46 16.52 2.11
CA VAL A 63 3.44 17.42 2.73
C VAL A 63 4.73 17.37 1.94
N LYS A 64 5.35 18.54 1.77
CA LYS A 64 6.68 18.69 1.17
C LYS A 64 7.68 18.94 2.30
N GLU A 65 8.72 18.13 2.37
CA GLU A 65 9.80 18.25 3.36
C GLU A 65 11.15 18.27 2.65
N THR A 66 12.21 18.65 3.35
CA THR A 66 13.60 18.49 2.89
C THR A 66 14.33 17.52 3.80
N SER A 67 15.18 16.67 3.23
CA SER A 67 16.04 15.74 3.97
C SER A 67 17.43 15.70 3.37
N GLN A 68 18.44 15.55 4.21
CA GLN A 68 19.83 15.40 3.78
C GLN A 68 20.13 13.90 3.65
N LYS A 69 20.64 13.48 2.49
CA LYS A 69 21.12 12.10 2.25
C LYS A 69 22.55 12.13 1.77
N THR A 70 23.38 11.27 2.35
CA THR A 70 24.74 11.04 1.90
C THR A 70 24.72 10.02 0.75
N ILE A 71 25.33 10.37 -0.38
CA ILE A 71 25.48 9.49 -1.53
C ILE A 71 26.98 9.23 -1.72
N THR A 72 27.35 7.97 -1.82
CA THR A 72 28.73 7.57 -2.10
C THR A 72 28.93 7.53 -3.61
N MET A 73 29.89 8.31 -4.12
CA MET A 73 30.30 8.24 -5.52
C MET A 73 31.68 7.62 -5.63
N ASP A 74 31.84 6.66 -6.56
CA ASP A 74 33.06 5.86 -6.73
C ASP A 74 34.36 6.69 -6.81
N ASN A 75 34.28 7.95 -7.27
CA ASN A 75 35.44 8.81 -7.50
C ASN A 75 35.49 10.09 -6.63
N CYS A 76 34.47 10.35 -5.79
CA CYS A 76 34.39 11.61 -5.02
C CYS A 76 34.18 11.40 -3.51
N GLY A 77 34.03 10.15 -3.05
CA GLY A 77 33.70 9.87 -1.66
C GLY A 77 32.24 10.21 -1.31
N PRO A 78 31.89 10.23 -0.01
CA PRO A 78 30.55 10.55 0.44
C PRO A 78 30.24 12.05 0.22
N VAL A 79 29.10 12.32 -0.41
CA VAL A 79 28.61 13.67 -0.65
C VAL A 79 27.21 13.81 -0.06
N ASP A 80 27.01 14.83 0.76
CA ASP A 80 25.68 15.16 1.30
C ASP A 80 24.86 15.94 0.28
N VAL A 81 23.67 15.42 -0.01
CA VAL A 81 22.71 16.02 -0.93
C VAL A 81 21.41 16.32 -0.20
N THR A 82 20.95 17.57 -0.30
CA THR A 82 19.61 17.95 0.15
C THR A 82 18.58 17.54 -0.90
N LEU A 83 17.62 16.73 -0.49
CA LEU A 83 16.52 16.23 -1.31
C LEU A 83 15.20 16.82 -0.83
N ASN A 84 14.33 17.14 -1.78
CA ASN A 84 12.92 17.44 -1.55
C ASN A 84 12.14 16.13 -1.49
N LEU A 85 11.29 15.99 -0.49
CA LEU A 85 10.46 14.82 -0.21
C LEU A 85 9.00 15.16 -0.44
N LEU A 86 8.30 14.32 -1.18
CA LEU A 86 6.84 14.32 -1.24
C LEU A 86 6.33 13.23 -0.30
N LYS A 87 5.55 13.59 0.71
CA LYS A 87 5.03 12.65 1.72
C LYS A 87 3.51 12.68 1.79
N VAL A 88 2.92 11.54 2.11
CA VAL A 88 1.55 11.44 2.60
C VAL A 88 1.59 11.26 4.08
N VAL A 89 0.84 12.07 4.81
CA VAL A 89 0.68 11.95 6.26
C VAL A 89 -0.80 11.99 6.63
N GLY A 90 -1.17 11.32 7.70
CA GLY A 90 -2.51 11.35 8.27
C GLY A 90 -3.08 9.96 8.53
N SER A 91 -4.39 9.82 8.38
CA SER A 91 -5.11 8.58 8.63
C SER A 91 -6.24 8.37 7.63
N ILE A 92 -6.29 7.18 7.04
CA ILE A 92 -7.36 6.77 6.11
C ILE A 92 -8.42 6.01 6.90
N PRO A 93 -9.59 6.60 7.20
CA PRO A 93 -10.71 5.83 7.75
C PRO A 93 -11.21 4.84 6.71
N TYR A 94 -11.55 3.64 7.17
CA TYR A 94 -12.08 2.57 6.33
C TYR A 94 -13.21 1.80 7.01
N LEU A 95 -14.03 1.15 6.18
CA LEU A 95 -15.08 0.21 6.56
C LEU A 95 -14.89 -1.07 5.76
N VAL A 96 -14.89 -2.20 6.46
CA VAL A 96 -14.86 -3.55 5.86
C VAL A 96 -16.07 -4.34 6.31
N ASN A 97 -16.54 -5.23 5.44
CA ASN A 97 -17.58 -6.19 5.81
C ASN A 97 -17.25 -7.63 5.35
N ALA A 98 -17.86 -8.58 6.04
CA ALA A 98 -17.88 -9.98 5.67
C ALA A 98 -19.23 -10.59 6.05
N GLN A 99 -19.65 -11.61 5.32
CA GLN A 99 -20.88 -12.33 5.62
C GLN A 99 -20.61 -13.45 6.63
N VAL A 100 -21.51 -13.56 7.60
CA VAL A 100 -21.59 -14.68 8.54
C VAL A 100 -22.99 -15.28 8.50
N GLN A 101 -23.10 -16.57 8.80
CA GLN A 101 -24.34 -17.32 8.75
C GLN A 101 -24.66 -17.93 10.11
N GLY A 102 -25.89 -17.75 10.58
CA GLY A 102 -26.37 -18.32 11.84
C GLY A 102 -26.58 -19.83 11.74
N GLU A 103 -26.24 -20.56 12.81
CA GLU A 103 -26.42 -22.01 12.94
C GLU A 103 -27.90 -22.44 12.96
N CYS A 104 -28.81 -21.54 13.35
CA CYS A 104 -30.25 -21.77 13.41
C CYS A 104 -31.00 -20.55 12.84
N GLY A 105 -31.91 -20.80 11.89
CA GLY A 105 -32.86 -19.80 11.41
C GLY A 105 -34.09 -20.52 10.86
N GLU A 106 -35.26 -20.30 11.47
CA GLU A 106 -36.51 -20.73 10.86
C GLU A 106 -36.76 -19.84 9.64
N THR A 107 -36.91 -20.45 8.46
CA THR A 107 -37.33 -19.74 7.25
C THR A 107 -38.82 -19.43 7.37
N TYR A 108 -39.18 -18.29 7.96
CA TYR A 108 -40.56 -17.81 7.92
C TYR A 108 -40.84 -17.22 6.54
N GLY A 109 -41.40 -18.03 5.64
CA GLY A 109 -41.87 -17.61 4.32
C GLY A 109 -41.46 -18.53 3.18
N THR A 110 -41.98 -18.26 1.98
CA THR A 110 -41.73 -19.05 0.76
C THR A 110 -40.37 -18.78 0.10
N ASN A 111 -39.47 -18.02 0.76
CA ASN A 111 -38.17 -17.66 0.20
C ASN A 111 -37.10 -18.66 0.65
N GLN A 112 -36.87 -19.70 -0.16
CA GLN A 112 -35.86 -20.76 0.09
C GLN A 112 -34.40 -20.29 -0.08
N GLY A 113 -34.05 -19.05 0.31
CA GLY A 113 -32.84 -18.40 -0.20
C GLY A 113 -31.80 -17.90 0.79
N ARG A 114 -32.16 -17.15 1.85
CA ARG A 114 -31.19 -16.21 2.47
C ARG A 114 -31.42 -15.86 3.95
N ASP A 115 -32.29 -16.56 4.67
CA ASP A 115 -32.90 -15.98 5.88
C ASP A 115 -32.03 -16.00 7.16
N ASN A 116 -30.77 -16.44 7.11
CA ASN A 116 -29.89 -16.48 8.28
C ASN A 116 -28.49 -15.89 8.06
N GLN A 117 -28.29 -15.05 7.05
CA GLN A 117 -27.02 -14.36 6.81
C GLN A 117 -27.05 -12.90 7.26
N ILE A 118 -26.00 -12.45 7.94
CA ILE A 118 -25.80 -11.04 8.31
C ILE A 118 -24.45 -10.54 7.79
N GLU A 119 -24.33 -9.23 7.56
CA GLU A 119 -23.05 -8.58 7.28
C GLU A 119 -22.42 -8.10 8.59
N LEU A 120 -21.29 -8.69 8.95
CA LEU A 120 -20.46 -8.24 10.07
C LEU A 120 -19.50 -7.17 9.55
N SER A 121 -19.58 -5.96 10.10
CA SER A 121 -18.79 -4.81 9.66
C SER A 121 -17.83 -4.32 10.73
N HIS A 122 -16.69 -3.79 10.31
CA HIS A 122 -15.72 -3.12 11.18
C HIS A 122 -15.32 -1.78 10.55
N THR A 123 -15.15 -0.77 11.41
CA THR A 123 -14.59 0.53 11.02
C THR A 123 -13.25 0.70 11.70
N GLY A 124 -12.27 1.20 10.95
CA GLY A 124 -10.92 1.36 11.44
C GLY A 124 -10.20 2.51 10.75
N HIS A 125 -8.94 2.69 11.13
CA HIS A 125 -8.08 3.77 10.66
C HIS A 125 -6.72 3.20 10.23
N ILE A 126 -6.28 3.54 9.01
CA ILE A 126 -4.94 3.19 8.51
C ILE A 126 -4.04 4.41 8.72
N PRO A 127 -3.08 4.40 9.66
CA PRO A 127 -2.13 5.50 9.80
C PRO A 127 -1.18 5.53 8.61
N VAL A 128 -0.95 6.72 8.06
CA VAL A 128 -0.08 6.94 6.90
C VAL A 128 1.00 7.95 7.28
N ASN A 129 2.25 7.57 7.05
CA ASN A 129 3.41 8.45 7.10
C ASN A 129 4.45 7.89 6.13
N THR A 130 4.24 8.19 4.85
CA THR A 130 4.92 7.51 3.76
C THR A 130 5.55 8.53 2.82
N VAL A 131 6.85 8.39 2.57
CA VAL A 131 7.54 9.12 1.49
C VAL A 131 7.14 8.49 0.16
N LEU A 132 6.64 9.32 -0.75
CA LEU A 132 6.22 8.95 -2.10
C LEU A 132 7.29 9.26 -3.16
N LYS A 133 8.13 10.27 -2.93
CA LYS A 133 9.15 10.68 -3.88
C LYS A 133 10.29 11.43 -3.21
N PHE A 134 11.50 11.20 -3.72
CA PHE A 134 12.67 12.04 -3.50
C PHE A 134 12.99 12.80 -4.79
N SER A 135 13.43 14.05 -4.67
CA SER A 135 13.83 14.86 -5.83
C SER A 135 14.90 15.87 -5.45
N VAL A 136 15.96 15.99 -6.28
CA VAL A 136 16.91 17.11 -6.19
C VAL A 136 16.31 18.43 -6.67
N ALA A 137 15.29 18.35 -7.54
CA ALA A 137 14.54 19.50 -8.03
C ALA A 137 13.32 19.79 -7.14
N SER A 138 12.77 21.00 -7.26
CA SER A 138 11.51 21.37 -6.61
C SER A 138 10.36 20.44 -7.02
N LEU A 139 9.48 20.11 -6.07
CA LEU A 139 8.33 19.24 -6.31
C LEU A 139 7.09 20.07 -6.70
N PRO A 140 6.29 19.62 -7.70
CA PRO A 140 5.05 20.28 -8.06
C PRO A 140 4.03 20.17 -6.94
N ASP A 141 3.00 21.03 -6.95
CA ASP A 141 1.83 20.82 -6.11
C ASP A 141 1.09 19.55 -6.56
N TYR A 142 0.70 18.73 -5.60
CA TYR A 142 0.13 17.42 -5.84
C TYR A 142 -0.98 17.14 -4.86
N GLN A 143 -2.05 16.54 -5.37
CA GLN A 143 -3.18 16.06 -4.59
C GLN A 143 -3.35 14.57 -4.88
N ILE A 144 -3.67 13.80 -3.84
CA ILE A 144 -4.00 12.39 -3.99
C ILE A 144 -5.49 12.28 -4.25
N GLU A 145 -5.83 11.55 -5.31
CA GLU A 145 -7.19 11.15 -5.64
C GLU A 145 -7.35 9.63 -5.49
N GLU A 146 -8.59 9.15 -5.55
CA GLU A 146 -8.90 7.71 -5.43
C GLU A 146 -8.19 6.86 -6.50
N LYS A 147 -7.99 7.40 -7.71
CA LYS A 147 -7.25 6.73 -8.80
C LYS A 147 -5.77 6.46 -8.47
N ASN A 148 -5.23 7.21 -7.50
CA ASN A 148 -3.86 7.04 -7.02
C ASN A 148 -3.74 5.94 -5.96
N ILE A 149 -4.85 5.30 -5.58
CA ILE A 149 -4.89 4.29 -4.53
C ILE A 149 -5.29 2.94 -5.13
N VAL A 150 -4.50 1.91 -4.84
CA VAL A 150 -4.85 0.52 -5.14
C VAL A 150 -4.92 -0.26 -3.84
N ILE A 151 -6.07 -0.90 -3.63
CA ILE A 151 -6.22 -1.90 -2.57
C ILE A 151 -5.89 -3.26 -3.16
N SER A 152 -4.97 -3.96 -2.52
CA SER A 152 -4.49 -5.28 -2.91
C SER A 152 -4.39 -6.20 -1.70
N ALA A 153 -4.30 -7.51 -1.96
CA ALA A 153 -4.22 -8.54 -0.92
C ALA A 153 -5.32 -8.41 0.16
N PHE A 154 -6.51 -7.92 -0.22
CA PHE A 154 -7.64 -7.82 0.68
C PHE A 154 -8.19 -9.22 0.97
N ASP A 155 -8.08 -9.65 2.21
CA ASP A 155 -8.49 -10.99 2.63
C ASP A 155 -9.22 -10.97 3.97
N VAL A 156 -10.03 -12.00 4.18
CA VAL A 156 -10.81 -12.21 5.40
C VAL A 156 -10.58 -13.65 5.85
N THR A 157 -9.96 -13.79 7.02
CA THR A 157 -9.61 -15.10 7.57
C THR A 157 -10.30 -15.31 8.92
N PRO A 158 -10.96 -16.46 9.15
CA PRO A 158 -11.44 -16.80 10.49
C PRO A 158 -10.23 -17.08 11.39
N VAL A 159 -10.28 -16.58 12.63
CA VAL A 159 -9.24 -16.76 13.66
C VAL A 159 -9.93 -17.20 14.95
N GLN A 160 -9.38 -18.19 15.65
CA GLN A 160 -9.89 -18.65 16.93
C GLN A 160 -8.89 -18.31 18.05
N GLU A 161 -9.35 -17.60 19.07
CA GLU A 161 -8.54 -17.24 20.24
C GLU A 161 -9.36 -17.46 21.52
N GLN A 162 -8.86 -18.28 22.45
CA GLN A 162 -9.47 -18.51 23.77
C GLN A 162 -10.99 -18.74 23.71
N ASP A 163 -11.41 -19.71 22.88
CA ASP A 163 -12.81 -20.08 22.61
C ASP A 163 -13.68 -19.04 21.87
N ASN A 164 -13.14 -17.87 21.56
CA ASN A 164 -13.81 -16.87 20.74
C ASN A 164 -13.46 -17.01 19.26
N GLN A 165 -14.42 -16.72 18.39
CA GLN A 165 -14.24 -16.68 16.95
C GLN A 165 -14.14 -15.23 16.48
N PHE A 166 -13.16 -14.95 15.63
CA PHE A 166 -12.94 -13.64 15.04
C PHE A 166 -12.86 -13.75 13.52
N LEU A 167 -13.21 -12.68 12.82
CA LEU A 167 -12.76 -12.46 11.45
C LEU A 167 -11.62 -11.45 11.46
N ARG A 168 -10.51 -11.85 10.85
CA ARG A 168 -9.38 -10.96 10.61
C ARG A 168 -9.44 -10.45 9.18
N PHE A 169 -9.58 -9.14 9.04
CA PHE A 169 -9.45 -8.42 7.79
C PHE A 169 -8.03 -7.95 7.60
N THR A 170 -7.43 -8.26 6.46
CA THR A 170 -6.10 -7.76 6.08
C THR A 170 -6.14 -7.16 4.70
N GLY A 171 -5.25 -6.21 4.42
CA GLY A 171 -5.05 -5.70 3.08
C GLY A 171 -3.87 -4.76 3.00
N THR A 172 -3.51 -4.39 1.78
CA THR A 172 -2.44 -3.44 1.50
C THR A 172 -2.96 -2.34 0.58
N LEU A 173 -2.76 -1.11 1.02
CA LEU A 173 -3.06 0.11 0.28
C LEU A 173 -1.77 0.61 -0.36
N THR A 174 -1.76 0.79 -1.67
CA THR A 174 -0.59 1.27 -2.43
C THR A 174 -0.91 2.59 -3.11
N PHE A 175 -0.02 3.57 -2.92
CA PHE A 175 0.00 4.84 -3.63
C PHE A 175 0.72 4.68 -4.98
N GLN A 176 0.07 5.10 -6.06
CA GLN A 176 0.55 4.98 -7.43
C GLN A 176 0.32 6.26 -8.25
N ASN A 177 0.98 6.36 -9.41
CA ASN A 177 0.92 7.51 -10.30
C ASN A 177 1.32 8.82 -9.60
N ILE A 178 2.44 8.75 -8.87
CA ILE A 178 3.08 9.90 -8.21
C ILE A 178 3.92 10.67 -9.26
N PRO A 179 3.81 12.00 -9.33
CA PRO A 179 4.50 12.83 -10.33
C PRO A 179 6.01 12.82 -10.12
#